data_AF-A0A7S0LQX5-F1
#
_entry.id   AF-A0A7S0LQX5-F1
#
_cell.length_a   1.000
_cell.length_b   1.000
_cell.length_c   1.000
_cell.angle_alpha   90.00
_cell.angle_beta   90.00
_cell.angle_gamma   90.00
#
_symmetry.space_group_name_H-M   'P 1'
#
loop_
_entity.id
_entity.type
_entity.pdbx_description
1 polymer ?
#
loop_
_entity_poly.entity_id
_entity_poly.type
_entity_poly.pdbx_seq_one_letter_code
_entity_poly.pdbx_strand_id
1 'polypeptide(L)'
;LVQAGAPPGPLFSSFYKLIQTEHIPPCDIAFYFLHWLTDLAGAVPVPLSTYSGSEKFVLRFPQAVLSSFVASFPYLQRLSHTPPVALFEDFLSHWWPPPLGPPPEGTEAIALMR
;
A
#
# COMPACT_ATOMS: atom_id res chain seq x y z
N LEU A 1 -16.53 -1.40 -10.94
CA LEU A 1 -15.45 -0.39 -10.87
C LEU A 1 -15.22 -0.05 -9.40
N VAL A 2 -14.46 -0.88 -8.68
CA VAL A 2 -14.00 -0.50 -7.35
C VAL A 2 -12.88 0.50 -7.59
N GLN A 3 -13.15 1.79 -7.41
CA GLN A 3 -12.09 2.79 -7.27
C GLN A 3 -11.39 2.56 -5.92
N ALA A 4 -10.68 1.44 -5.81
CA ALA A 4 -9.49 1.31 -4.99
C ALA A 4 -8.32 1.91 -5.78
N GLY A 5 -8.54 3.11 -6.32
CA GLY A 5 -7.51 3.83 -7.04
C GLY A 5 -6.42 4.07 -6.02
N ALA A 6 -5.24 3.50 -6.28
CA ALA A 6 -4.00 3.97 -5.68
C ALA A 6 -4.08 5.50 -5.58
N PRO A 7 -3.60 6.12 -4.48
CA PRO A 7 -3.57 7.59 -4.39
C PRO A 7 -3.13 8.10 -5.75
N PRO A 8 -3.95 8.90 -6.45
CA PRO A 8 -3.73 9.24 -7.85
C PRO A 8 -2.25 9.49 -8.05
N GLY A 9 -1.59 8.89 -9.05
CA GLY A 9 -0.13 9.04 -9.24
C GLY A 9 0.41 10.46 -8.97
N PRO A 10 -0.32 11.54 -9.30
CA PRO A 10 -0.02 12.91 -8.86
C PRO A 10 0.00 13.15 -7.33
N LEU A 11 -0.99 12.67 -6.59
CA LEU A 11 -1.08 12.76 -5.12
C LEU A 11 0.07 12.00 -4.45
N PHE A 12 0.42 10.81 -4.91
CA PHE A 12 1.57 10.08 -4.35
C PHE A 12 2.89 10.78 -4.66
N SER A 13 3.02 11.38 -5.84
CA SER A 13 4.22 12.15 -6.21
C SER A 13 4.41 13.39 -5.34
N SER A 14 3.33 14.12 -5.04
CA SER A 14 3.37 15.28 -4.13
C SER A 14 3.62 14.87 -2.69
N PHE A 15 2.97 13.79 -2.22
CA PHE A 15 3.19 13.21 -0.90
C PHE A 15 4.64 12.78 -0.72
N TYR A 16 5.21 12.10 -1.72
CA TYR A 16 6.60 11.68 -1.70
C TYR A 16 7.56 12.87 -1.71
N LYS A 17 7.30 13.90 -2.53
CA LYS A 17 8.08 15.15 -2.48
C LYS A 17 8.07 15.76 -1.09
N LEU A 18 6.91 15.87 -0.45
CA LEU A 18 6.78 16.38 0.91
C LEU A 18 7.59 15.56 1.91
N ILE A 19 7.52 14.23 1.85
CA ILE A 19 8.31 13.36 2.72
C ILE A 19 9.82 13.55 2.52
N GLN A 20 10.26 13.85 1.30
CA GLN A 20 11.68 14.03 0.98
C GLN A 20 12.19 15.44 1.31
N THR A 21 11.35 16.47 1.20
CA THR A 21 11.74 17.86 1.47
C THR A 21 11.58 18.24 2.93
N GLU A 22 10.55 17.71 3.59
CA GLU A 22 10.22 18.00 4.97
C GLU A 22 10.63 16.83 5.86
N HIS A 23 11.04 17.12 7.10
CA HIS A 23 11.39 16.08 8.07
C HIS A 23 10.13 15.49 8.72
N ILE A 24 9.34 14.76 7.93
CA ILE A 24 8.07 14.16 8.36
C ILE A 24 8.33 12.93 9.25
N PRO A 25 7.77 12.87 10.47
CA PRO A 25 7.86 11.71 11.33
C PRO A 25 7.27 10.44 10.69
N PRO A 26 7.90 9.25 10.85
CA PRO A 26 7.36 7.98 10.36
C PRO A 26 5.95 7.65 10.86
N CYS A 27 5.56 8.13 12.05
CA CYS A 27 4.22 7.94 12.58
C CYS A 27 3.14 8.68 11.78
N ASP A 28 3.47 9.85 11.23
CA ASP A 28 2.52 10.65 10.45
C ASP A 28 2.34 10.05 9.06
N ILE A 29 3.42 9.48 8.48
CA ILE A 29 3.36 8.68 7.26
C ILE A 29 2.47 7.45 7.47
N ALA A 30 2.65 6.72 8.57
CA ALA A 30 1.80 5.58 8.92
C ALA A 30 0.34 5.99 9.09
N PHE A 31 0.09 7.10 9.77
CA PHE A 31 -1.25 7.65 9.98
C PHE A 31 -1.94 7.99 8.65
N TYR A 32 -1.21 8.56 7.69
CA TYR A 32 -1.75 8.83 6.34
C TYR A 32 -2.24 7.56 5.64
N PHE A 33 -1.46 6.47 5.66
CA PHE A 33 -1.86 5.21 5.03
C PHE A 33 -3.00 4.51 5.78
N LEU A 34 -3.05 4.61 7.11
CA LEU A 34 -4.18 4.13 7.90
C LEU A 34 -5.45 4.92 7.57
N HIS A 35 -5.36 6.24 7.48
CA HIS A 35 -6.47 7.09 7.07
C HIS A 35 -6.97 6.72 5.67
N TRP A 36 -6.05 6.56 4.71
CA TRP A 36 -6.39 6.12 3.35
C TRP A 36 -7.08 4.75 3.35
N LEU A 37 -6.60 3.79 4.15
CA LEU A 37 -7.27 2.51 4.33
C LEU A 37 -8.71 2.73 4.80
N THR A 38 -8.93 3.51 5.87
CA THR A 38 -10.28 3.74 6.38
C THR A 38 -11.20 4.46 5.39
N ASP A 39 -10.66 5.35 4.55
CA ASP A 39 -11.40 6.01 3.49
C ASP A 39 -11.87 5.01 2.41
N LEU A 40 -11.08 3.97 2.11
CA LEU A 40 -11.51 2.89 1.21
C LEU A 40 -12.75 2.14 1.70
N ALA A 41 -12.95 2.02 3.02
CA ALA A 41 -14.21 1.50 3.57
C ALA A 41 -15.38 2.45 3.30
N GLY A 42 -15.15 3.77 3.27
CA GLY A 42 -16.14 4.78 2.91
C GLY A 42 -16.43 4.88 1.41
N ALA A 43 -15.46 4.56 0.57
CA ALA A 43 -15.45 4.86 -0.87
C ALA A 43 -16.61 4.24 -1.68
N VAL A 44 -17.13 3.08 -1.28
CA VAL A 44 -18.31 2.48 -1.92
C VAL A 44 -19.53 2.68 -1.02
N PRO A 45 -20.53 3.50 -1.44
CA PRO A 45 -21.79 3.59 -0.73
C PRO A 45 -22.46 2.22 -0.77
N VAL A 46 -22.72 1.67 0.42
CA VAL A 46 -23.56 0.48 0.60
C VAL A 46 -24.74 0.87 1.47
N PRO A 47 -25.90 0.23 1.29
CA PRO A 47 -27.04 0.46 2.17
C PRO A 47 -26.60 0.24 3.63
N LEU A 48 -26.87 1.22 4.49
CA LEU A 48 -26.55 1.17 5.93
C LEU A 48 -27.13 -0.07 6.63
N SER A 49 -28.15 -0.68 6.02
CA SER A 49 -28.81 -1.91 6.49
C SER A 49 -28.00 -3.20 6.27
N THR A 50 -26.91 -3.17 5.50
CA THR A 50 -26.19 -4.40 5.11
C THR A 50 -24.77 -4.46 5.67
N TYR A 51 -24.06 -3.33 5.74
CA TYR A 51 -22.67 -3.27 6.22
C TYR A 51 -22.36 -1.92 6.88
N SER A 52 -21.74 -1.94 8.06
CA SER A 52 -21.32 -0.74 8.78
C SER A 52 -19.80 -0.51 8.68
N GLY A 53 -19.38 0.64 8.14
CA GLY A 53 -17.99 1.11 8.18
C GLY A 53 -16.95 0.08 7.73
N SER A 54 -16.10 -0.32 8.66
CA SER A 54 -14.96 -1.24 8.47
C SER A 54 -15.35 -2.71 8.24
N GLU A 55 -16.60 -3.11 8.48
CA GLU A 55 -17.08 -4.48 8.15
C GLU A 55 -16.91 -4.82 6.67
N LYS A 56 -16.89 -3.80 5.80
CA LYS A 56 -16.65 -3.96 4.36
C LYS A 56 -15.28 -4.59 4.05
N PHE A 57 -14.27 -4.40 4.89
CA PHE A 57 -12.97 -5.03 4.69
C PHE A 57 -13.02 -6.55 4.83
N VAL A 58 -13.92 -7.06 5.66
CA VAL A 58 -14.08 -8.51 5.85
C VAL A 58 -14.99 -9.10 4.77
N LEU A 59 -16.03 -8.35 4.38
CA LEU A 59 -17.15 -8.89 3.58
C LEU A 59 -17.02 -8.62 2.08
N ARG A 60 -16.21 -7.63 1.66
CA ARG A 60 -16.11 -7.18 0.27
C ARG A 60 -14.69 -7.11 -0.26
N PHE A 61 -13.70 -6.91 0.60
CA PHE A 61 -12.31 -6.88 0.16
C PHE A 61 -11.76 -8.30 0.02
N PRO A 62 -11.05 -8.60 -1.07
CA PRO A 62 -10.31 -9.84 -1.16
C PRO A 62 -9.30 -9.91 -0.01
N GLN A 63 -9.43 -10.92 0.86
CA GLN A 63 -8.58 -11.06 2.04
C GLN A 63 -7.10 -11.03 1.70
N ALA A 64 -6.69 -11.68 0.60
CA ALA A 64 -5.30 -11.66 0.13
C ALA A 64 -4.79 -10.23 -0.14
N VAL A 65 -5.62 -9.37 -0.74
CA VAL A 65 -5.25 -7.98 -1.05
C VAL A 65 -5.15 -7.16 0.23
N LEU A 66 -6.11 -7.32 1.15
CA LEU A 66 -6.09 -6.63 2.44
C LEU A 66 -4.87 -7.04 3.27
N SER A 67 -4.57 -8.34 3.34
CA SER A 67 -3.40 -8.87 4.03
C SER A 67 -2.10 -8.33 3.44
N SER A 68 -1.94 -8.33 2.12
CA SER A 68 -0.74 -7.77 1.47
C SER A 68 -0.62 -6.26 1.71
N PHE A 69 -1.73 -5.53 1.73
CA PHE A 69 -1.73 -4.10 2.01
C PHE A 69 -1.30 -3.81 3.45
N VAL A 70 -1.86 -4.50 4.44
CA VAL A 70 -1.45 -4.39 5.85
C VAL A 70 0.02 -4.80 6.03
N ALA A 71 0.46 -5.86 5.36
CA ALA A 71 1.85 -6.31 5.41
C ALA A 71 2.85 -5.29 4.82
N SER A 72 2.39 -4.36 3.97
CA SER A 72 3.23 -3.32 3.40
C SER A 72 3.55 -2.16 4.36
N PHE A 73 2.82 -2.03 5.49
CA PHE A 73 2.93 -0.87 6.38
C PHE A 73 4.34 -0.61 6.94
N PRO A 74 5.09 -1.63 7.40
CA PRO A 74 6.48 -1.44 7.85
C PRO A 74 7.41 -0.92 6.75
N TYR A 75 7.11 -1.20 5.48
CA TYR A 75 7.87 -0.69 4.34
C TYR A 75 7.53 0.78 4.09
N LEU A 76 6.24 1.12 4.11
CA LEU A 76 5.77 2.49 3.87
C LEU A 76 6.25 3.49 4.93
N GLN A 77 6.40 3.06 6.19
CA GLN A 77 6.97 3.88 7.26
C GLN A 77 8.40 4.35 6.98
N ARG A 78 9.15 3.63 6.14
CA ARG A 78 10.53 3.94 5.77
C ARG A 78 10.65 4.94 4.62
N LEU A 79 9.53 5.43 4.06
CA LEU A 79 9.51 6.41 2.96
C LEU A 79 10.27 7.71 3.27
N SER A 80 10.41 8.06 4.55
CA SER A 80 11.19 9.23 4.99
C SER A 80 12.70 9.11 4.76
N HIS A 81 13.23 7.89 4.65
CA HIS A 81 14.67 7.65 4.61
C HIS A 81 15.09 6.68 3.50
N THR A 82 14.14 6.06 2.80
CA THR A 82 14.41 5.05 1.77
C THR A 82 13.64 5.36 0.49
N PRO A 83 14.30 5.33 -0.69
CA PRO A 83 13.63 5.54 -1.97
C PRO A 83 12.50 4.52 -2.22
N PRO A 84 11.38 4.92 -2.86
CA PRO A 84 10.23 4.06 -3.13
C PRO A 84 10.58 2.81 -3.91
N VAL A 85 11.51 2.91 -4.86
CA VAL A 85 11.96 1.77 -5.66
C VAL A 85 12.61 0.72 -4.77
N ALA A 86 13.55 1.14 -3.91
CA ALA A 86 14.21 0.24 -2.97
C ALA A 86 13.22 -0.38 -1.96
N LEU A 87 12.23 0.38 -1.48
CA LEU A 87 11.18 -0.15 -0.60
C LEU A 87 10.30 -1.17 -1.30
N PHE A 88 10.00 -0.95 -2.58
CA PHE A 88 9.21 -1.86 -3.38
C PHE A 88 9.96 -3.17 -3.65
N GLU A 89 11.24 -3.10 -3.98
CA GLU A 89 12.13 -4.26 -4.14
C GLU A 89 12.23 -5.07 -2.83
N ASP A 90 12.43 -4.39 -1.70
CA ASP A 90 12.45 -4.99 -0.36
C ASP A 90 11.14 -5.72 -0.05
N PHE A 91 10.01 -5.09 -0.35
CA PHE A 91 8.68 -5.67 -0.13
C PHE A 91 8.47 -6.90 -1.00
N LEU A 92 8.77 -6.79 -2.30
CA LEU A 92 8.62 -7.91 -3.23
C LEU A 92 9.52 -9.08 -2.86
N SER A 93 10.76 -8.82 -2.47
CA SER A 93 11.70 -9.87 -2.06
C SER A 93 11.21 -10.62 -0.83
N HIS A 94 10.60 -9.91 0.14
CA HIS A 94 10.01 -10.54 1.32
C HIS A 94 8.70 -11.27 1.00
N TRP A 95 7.93 -10.76 0.04
CA TRP A 95 6.65 -11.35 -0.34
C TRP A 95 6.80 -12.51 -1.34
N TRP A 96 7.93 -12.60 -2.04
CA TRP A 96 8.22 -13.59 -3.09
C TRP A 96 8.09 -15.02 -2.54
N PRO A 97 7.00 -15.74 -2.88
CA PRO A 97 6.73 -17.02 -2.25
C PRO A 97 7.70 -18.09 -2.79
N PRO A 98 8.15 -19.04 -1.94
CA PRO A 98 9.12 -20.08 -2.30
C PRO A 98 8.83 -20.86 -3.60
N PRO A 99 7.56 -21.14 -3.98
CA PRO A 99 7.23 -21.84 -5.22
C PRO A 99 7.63 -21.10 -6.52
N LEU A 100 7.94 -19.80 -6.47
CA LEU A 100 8.33 -19.01 -7.64
C LEU A 100 9.85 -19.06 -7.92
N GLY A 101 10.62 -19.80 -7.12
CA GLY A 101 12.08 -19.84 -7.24
C GLY A 101 12.76 -18.63 -6.59
N PRO A 102 14.08 -18.43 -6.79
CA PRO A 102 14.77 -17.26 -6.27
C PRO A 102 14.20 -15.96 -6.88
N PRO A 103 14.17 -14.85 -6.12
CA PRO A 103 13.80 -13.54 -6.65
C PRO A 103 14.67 -13.20 -7.87
N PRO A 104 14.11 -12.75 -9.00
CA PRO A 104 14.91 -12.31 -10.14
C PRO A 104 15.80 -11.11 -9.76
N GLU A 105 16.99 -11.03 -10.34
CA GLU A 105 17.97 -9.97 -10.11
C GLU A 105 18.20 -9.12 -11.38
N GLY A 106 18.67 -7.88 -11.20
CA GLY A 106 19.00 -6.96 -12.29
C GLY A 106 17.89 -5.96 -12.63
N THR A 107 18.09 -5.16 -13.69
CA THR A 107 17.20 -4.04 -14.05
C THR A 107 15.78 -4.47 -14.42
N GLU A 108 15.59 -5.72 -14.84
CA GLU A 108 14.30 -6.28 -15.22
C GLU A 108 13.58 -7.01 -14.08
N ALA A 109 14.20 -7.11 -12.89
CA ALA A 109 13.67 -7.86 -11.75
C ALA A 109 12.25 -7.41 -11.37
N ILE A 110 12.02 -6.10 -11.29
CA ILE A 110 10.71 -5.52 -10.97
C ILE A 110 9.64 -5.91 -12.00
N ALA A 111 10.00 -5.98 -13.28
CA ALA A 111 9.06 -6.35 -14.33
C ALA A 111 8.67 -7.83 -14.24
N LEU A 112 9.62 -8.70 -13.87
CA LEU A 112 9.41 -10.13 -13.67
C LEU A 112 8.64 -10.46 -12.39
N MET A 113 8.68 -9.57 -11.39
CA MET A 113 7.96 -9.74 -10.13
C MET A 113 6.51 -9.23 -10.13
N ARG A 114 6.07 -8.55 -11.20
CA ARG A 114 4.70 -8.03 -11.38
C ARG A 114 3.78 -9.04 -12.06
#